data_AF-A0AA39HA01-F1
#
_entry.id   AF-A0AA39HA01-F1
#
_cell.length_a   1.000
_cell.length_b   1.000
_cell.length_c   1.000
_cell.angle_alpha   90.00
_cell.angle_beta   90.00
_cell.angle_gamma   90.00
#
_symmetry.space_group_name_H-M   'P 1'
#
loop_
_entity.id
_entity.type
_entity.pdbx_description
1 polymer ?
#
loop_
_entity_poly.entity_id
_entity_poly.type
_entity_poly.pdbx_seq_one_letter_code
_entity_poly.pdbx_strand_id
1 'polypeptide(L)'
;MSILITVLFLSIPAYVRPQDLLFKAFTHADKTQFHNNLTPREKSEFNTVAMMFRLSVALGLDVQTNDIVSMAQDRYPTLYKKLTQYQKEVSVKEYMLPERVRKFIRDRRSEFRAWFPNGVLDSQAFARSARLSGLEIADMTEFERAALFAYFPHLRELIENPHFKAFMLQPYEFNNELRALMA
;
A
#
# COMPACT_ATOMS: atom_id res chain seq x y z
N MET A 1 3.72 13.61 -9.89
CA MET A 1 3.84 12.15 -10.10
C MET A 1 3.86 11.44 -8.75
N SER A 2 2.82 10.68 -8.41
CA SER A 2 2.84 9.68 -7.34
C SER A 2 1.57 8.83 -7.49
N ILE A 3 1.73 7.57 -7.90
CA ILE A 3 0.65 6.59 -8.09
C ILE A 3 1.25 5.26 -7.63
N LEU A 4 1.32 5.09 -6.31
CA LEU A 4 2.40 4.30 -5.72
C LEU A 4 1.93 3.22 -4.76
N ILE A 5 0.64 3.13 -4.45
CA ILE A 5 0.17 2.22 -3.39
C ILE A 5 -0.26 0.86 -3.96
N THR A 6 -1.11 0.84 -4.99
CA THR A 6 -1.75 -0.42 -5.38
C THR A 6 -0.80 -1.48 -5.92
N VAL A 7 0.23 -1.05 -6.64
CA VAL A 7 1.23 -1.92 -7.27
C VAL A 7 2.26 -2.43 -6.24
N LEU A 8 2.48 -1.66 -5.17
CA LEU A 8 3.36 -1.99 -4.04
C LEU A 8 2.74 -3.09 -3.16
N PHE A 9 1.45 -3.01 -2.85
CA PHE A 9 0.76 -4.07 -2.08
C PHE A 9 0.49 -5.35 -2.88
N LEU A 10 0.79 -5.37 -4.17
CA LEU A 10 0.77 -6.60 -4.97
C LEU A 10 2.11 -7.38 -4.89
N SER A 11 3.15 -6.76 -4.35
CA SER A 11 4.52 -7.27 -4.31
C SER A 11 5.05 -7.42 -2.89
N ILE A 12 4.19 -7.69 -1.92
CA ILE A 12 4.56 -8.01 -0.53
C ILE A 12 4.49 -9.55 -0.37
N PRO A 13 5.33 -10.20 0.46
CA PRO A 13 5.51 -11.67 0.48
C PRO A 13 4.21 -12.45 0.69
N ALA A 14 4.15 -13.70 0.21
CA ALA A 14 3.18 -14.68 0.71
C ALA A 14 3.40 -15.05 2.19
N TYR A 15 4.54 -14.67 2.77
CA TYR A 15 4.87 -14.80 4.20
C TYR A 15 4.42 -13.60 5.06
N VAL A 16 4.11 -12.45 4.46
CA VAL A 16 3.33 -11.41 5.11
C VAL A 16 1.90 -11.74 4.71
N ARG A 17 1.22 -12.50 5.57
CA ARG A 17 -0.06 -13.10 5.22
C ARG A 17 -0.98 -12.02 4.63
N PRO A 18 -1.72 -12.32 3.55
CA PRO A 18 -2.78 -11.45 3.03
C PRO A 18 -3.90 -11.09 4.04
N GLN A 19 -3.76 -11.55 5.29
CA GLN A 19 -4.63 -11.35 6.43
C GLN A 19 -4.25 -10.11 7.25
N ASP A 20 -3.07 -9.50 7.02
CA ASP A 20 -2.63 -8.31 7.73
C ASP A 20 -3.53 -7.11 7.41
N LEU A 21 -4.27 -6.68 8.43
CA LEU A 21 -5.28 -5.65 8.32
C LEU A 21 -4.68 -4.30 7.93
N LEU A 22 -3.42 -4.03 8.28
CA LEU A 22 -2.71 -2.80 7.92
C LEU A 22 -2.35 -2.79 6.43
N PHE A 23 -1.83 -3.88 5.88
CA PHE A 23 -1.57 -3.94 4.43
C PHE A 23 -2.87 -3.92 3.61
N LYS A 24 -3.91 -4.57 4.11
CA LYS A 24 -5.24 -4.54 3.50
C LYS A 24 -5.85 -3.13 3.55
N ALA A 25 -5.67 -2.41 4.65
CA ALA A 25 -6.23 -1.07 4.86
C ALA A 25 -5.80 -0.06 3.78
N PHE A 26 -4.54 -0.13 3.34
CA PHE A 26 -4.01 0.76 2.30
C PHE A 26 -4.15 0.18 0.89
N THR A 27 -4.95 -0.87 0.69
CA THR A 27 -5.26 -1.39 -0.63
C THR A 27 -6.36 -0.55 -1.30
N HIS A 28 -6.09 -0.07 -2.51
CA HIS A 28 -7.06 0.67 -3.32
C HIS A 28 -8.24 -0.22 -3.75
N ALA A 29 -9.45 0.34 -3.79
CA ALA A 29 -10.68 -0.38 -4.17
C ALA A 29 -10.55 -1.14 -5.50
N ASP A 30 -9.94 -0.52 -6.51
CA ASP A 30 -9.81 -1.11 -7.84
C ASP A 30 -8.74 -2.21 -7.96
N LYS A 31 -7.90 -2.45 -6.93
CA LYS A 31 -6.82 -3.45 -7.00
C LYS A 31 -7.38 -4.83 -7.36
N THR A 32 -8.44 -5.21 -6.65
CA THR A 32 -9.09 -6.51 -6.81
C THR A 32 -9.69 -6.64 -8.21
N GLN A 33 -10.31 -5.57 -8.71
CA GLN A 33 -10.87 -5.56 -10.06
C GLN A 33 -9.78 -5.68 -11.13
N PHE A 34 -8.70 -4.91 -11.03
CA PHE A 34 -7.55 -5.03 -11.93
C PHE A 34 -7.00 -6.45 -11.96
N HIS A 35 -6.72 -7.02 -10.79
CA HIS A 35 -6.18 -8.38 -10.68
C HIS A 35 -7.15 -9.44 -11.23
N ASN A 36 -8.46 -9.27 -11.02
CA ASN A 36 -9.48 -10.18 -11.55
C ASN A 36 -9.58 -10.12 -13.07
N ASN A 37 -9.30 -8.97 -13.68
CA ASN A 37 -9.29 -8.78 -15.13
C ASN A 37 -8.02 -9.30 -15.83
N LEU A 38 -7.04 -9.82 -15.07
CA LEU A 38 -5.88 -10.50 -15.63
C LEU A 38 -6.24 -11.96 -15.99
N THR A 39 -5.77 -12.40 -17.16
CA THR A 39 -5.81 -13.82 -17.55
C THR A 39 -4.92 -14.65 -16.62
N PRO A 40 -5.10 -15.98 -16.54
CA PRO A 40 -4.23 -16.84 -15.74
C PRO A 40 -2.73 -16.69 -16.07
N ARG A 41 -2.42 -16.52 -17.37
CA ARG A 41 -1.06 -16.24 -17.83
C ARG A 41 -0.55 -14.91 -17.29
N GLU A 42 -1.29 -13.83 -17.48
CA GLU A 42 -0.90 -12.50 -17.00
C GLU A 42 -0.77 -12.44 -15.47
N LYS A 43 -1.58 -13.20 -14.73
CA LYS A 43 -1.42 -13.35 -13.26
C LYS A 43 -0.07 -13.99 -12.91
N SER A 44 0.35 -15.01 -13.66
CA SER A 44 1.67 -15.64 -13.47
C SER A 44 2.82 -14.68 -13.80
N GLU A 45 2.72 -13.95 -14.91
CA GLU A 45 3.67 -12.92 -15.31
C GLU A 45 3.75 -11.80 -14.26
N PHE A 46 2.59 -11.36 -13.77
CA PHE A 46 2.46 -10.36 -12.71
C PHE A 46 3.14 -10.82 -11.42
N ASN A 47 2.92 -12.06 -11.00
CA ASN A 47 3.58 -12.63 -9.83
C ASN A 47 5.11 -12.69 -9.98
N THR A 48 5.60 -12.93 -11.20
CA THR A 48 7.04 -12.93 -11.51
C THR A 48 7.63 -11.54 -11.37
N VAL A 49 6.98 -10.52 -11.95
CA VAL A 49 7.40 -9.12 -11.81
C VAL A 49 7.37 -8.69 -10.33
N ALA A 50 6.30 -9.02 -9.61
CA ALA A 50 6.18 -8.76 -8.19
C ALA A 50 7.28 -9.48 -7.37
N MET A 51 7.73 -10.67 -7.77
CA MET A 51 8.88 -11.35 -7.19
C MET A 51 10.19 -10.61 -7.45
N MET A 52 10.42 -10.15 -8.69
CA MET A 52 11.64 -9.39 -9.03
C MET A 52 11.74 -8.11 -8.21
N PHE A 53 10.63 -7.36 -8.09
CA PHE A 53 10.60 -6.15 -7.25
C PHE A 53 10.93 -6.45 -5.79
N ARG A 54 10.35 -7.53 -5.23
CA ARG A 54 10.66 -7.98 -3.86
C ARG A 54 12.13 -8.26 -3.66
N LEU A 55 12.74 -8.99 -4.58
CA LEU A 55 14.17 -9.31 -4.52
C LEU A 55 15.01 -8.03 -4.57
N SER A 56 14.65 -7.06 -5.42
CA SER A 56 15.36 -5.78 -5.46
C SER A 56 15.27 -5.01 -4.14
N VAL A 57 14.09 -4.95 -3.51
CA VAL A 57 13.93 -4.34 -2.18
C VAL A 57 14.76 -5.09 -1.13
N ALA A 58 14.71 -6.42 -1.12
CA ALA A 58 15.47 -7.26 -0.20
C ALA A 58 17.00 -7.11 -0.34
N LEU A 59 17.47 -6.82 -1.54
CA LEU A 59 18.88 -6.55 -1.83
C LEU A 59 19.28 -5.09 -1.53
N GLY A 60 18.37 -4.27 -1.00
CA GLY A 60 18.63 -2.86 -0.70
C GLY A 60 18.78 -1.97 -1.93
N LEU A 61 18.31 -2.42 -3.10
CA LEU A 61 18.33 -1.59 -4.32
C LEU A 61 17.33 -0.45 -4.20
N ASP A 62 17.69 0.72 -4.73
CA ASP A 62 16.80 1.87 -4.81
C ASP A 62 15.75 1.67 -5.91
N VAL A 63 14.79 0.79 -5.65
CA VAL A 63 13.63 0.58 -6.52
C VAL A 63 12.44 1.42 -6.06
N GLN A 64 11.78 2.05 -7.02
CA GLN A 64 10.51 2.75 -6.86
C GLN A 64 9.37 1.85 -7.33
N THR A 65 8.15 2.09 -6.86
CA THR A 65 6.99 1.30 -7.29
C THR A 65 6.71 1.39 -8.78
N ASN A 66 7.09 2.50 -9.42
CA ASN A 66 7.01 2.64 -10.89
C ASN A 66 7.87 1.58 -11.60
N ASP A 67 8.91 1.09 -10.94
CA ASP A 67 9.81 0.09 -11.50
C ASP A 67 9.12 -1.26 -11.67
N ILE A 68 8.03 -1.56 -10.95
CA ILE A 68 7.22 -2.77 -11.23
C ILE A 68 6.66 -2.72 -12.65
N VAL A 69 6.18 -1.54 -13.08
CA VAL A 69 5.67 -1.38 -14.43
C VAL A 69 6.83 -1.54 -15.41
N SER A 70 7.95 -0.87 -15.20
CA SER A 70 9.14 -0.97 -16.05
C SER A 70 9.73 -2.39 -16.12
N MET A 71 9.70 -3.16 -15.02
CA MET A 71 10.16 -4.56 -14.98
C MET A 71 9.33 -5.47 -15.90
N ALA A 72 8.07 -5.11 -16.18
CA ALA A 72 7.22 -5.86 -17.12
C ALA A 72 7.46 -5.46 -18.58
N GLN A 73 8.09 -4.32 -18.86
CA GLN A 73 8.15 -3.69 -20.18
C GLN A 73 8.74 -4.61 -21.25
N ASP A 74 9.90 -5.18 -20.98
CA ASP A 74 10.65 -5.97 -21.97
C ASP A 74 10.17 -7.42 -22.04
N ARG A 75 9.76 -7.99 -20.90
CA ARG A 75 9.43 -9.43 -20.78
C ARG A 75 7.96 -9.74 -21.00
N TYR A 76 7.07 -8.82 -20.65
CA TYR A 76 5.62 -9.04 -20.61
C TYR A 76 4.87 -7.81 -21.19
N PRO A 77 5.01 -7.51 -22.50
CA PRO A 77 4.52 -6.27 -23.09
C PRO A 77 2.99 -6.08 -22.98
N THR A 78 2.22 -7.17 -22.98
CA THR A 78 0.76 -7.11 -22.76
C THR A 78 0.43 -6.72 -21.32
N LEU A 79 1.09 -7.34 -20.34
CA LEU A 79 0.95 -6.98 -18.93
C LEU A 79 1.40 -5.54 -18.67
N TYR A 80 2.53 -5.12 -19.26
CA TYR A 80 3.04 -3.75 -19.18
C TYR A 80 2.00 -2.72 -19.61
N LYS A 81 1.32 -2.93 -20.74
CA LYS A 81 0.26 -2.03 -21.22
C LYS A 81 -0.89 -1.94 -20.21
N LYS A 82 -1.32 -3.07 -19.64
CA LYS A 82 -2.37 -3.10 -18.61
C LYS A 82 -1.95 -2.40 -17.33
N LEU A 83 -0.73 -2.63 -16.84
CA LEU A 83 -0.18 -1.96 -15.66
C LEU A 83 -0.07 -0.45 -15.86
N THR A 84 0.41 -0.02 -17.03
CA THR A 84 0.51 1.41 -17.38
C THR A 84 -0.86 2.07 -17.43
N GLN A 85 -1.84 1.42 -18.04
CA GLN A 85 -3.21 1.92 -18.11
C GLN A 85 -3.83 2.03 -16.71
N TYR A 86 -3.70 0.97 -15.92
CA TYR A 86 -4.15 0.95 -14.53
C TYR A 86 -3.52 2.07 -13.70
N GLN A 87 -2.22 2.32 -13.88
CA GLN A 87 -1.52 3.41 -13.21
C GLN A 87 -2.09 4.77 -13.61
N LYS A 88 -2.36 5.01 -14.90
CA LYS A 88 -3.01 6.26 -15.35
C LYS A 88 -4.39 6.46 -14.70
N GLU A 89 -5.20 5.41 -14.64
CA GLU A 89 -6.54 5.46 -14.03
C GLU A 89 -6.49 5.81 -12.55
N VAL A 90 -5.60 5.15 -11.78
CA VAL A 90 -5.39 5.48 -10.37
C VAL A 90 -4.88 6.91 -10.21
N SER A 91 -4.00 7.40 -11.10
CA SER A 91 -3.55 8.80 -11.07
C SER A 91 -4.67 9.80 -11.19
N VAL A 92 -5.59 9.56 -12.12
CA VAL A 92 -6.71 10.46 -12.38
C VAL A 92 -7.61 10.46 -11.15
N LYS A 93 -7.94 9.28 -10.61
CA LYS A 93 -8.74 9.15 -9.38
C LYS A 93 -8.10 9.87 -8.21
N GLU A 94 -6.79 9.67 -8.00
CA GLU A 94 -6.05 10.34 -6.93
C GLU A 94 -6.06 11.86 -7.12
N TYR A 95 -5.87 12.37 -8.34
CA TYR A 95 -5.89 13.81 -8.63
C TYR A 95 -7.23 14.47 -8.28
N MET A 96 -8.34 13.73 -8.39
CA MET A 96 -9.68 14.20 -8.05
C MET A 96 -9.94 14.23 -6.54
N LEU A 97 -9.04 13.70 -5.70
CA LEU A 97 -9.21 13.72 -4.25
C LEU A 97 -8.92 15.11 -3.67
N PRO A 98 -9.52 15.44 -2.49
CA PRO A 98 -9.17 16.65 -1.75
C PRO A 98 -7.65 16.76 -1.52
N GLU A 99 -7.10 17.98 -1.57
CA GLU A 99 -5.64 18.20 -1.43
C GLU A 99 -5.07 17.54 -0.17
N ARG A 100 -5.79 17.63 0.96
CA ARG A 100 -5.37 17.01 2.22
C ARG A 100 -5.27 15.48 2.13
N VAL A 101 -6.22 14.85 1.43
CA VAL A 101 -6.22 13.40 1.19
C VAL A 101 -5.08 13.00 0.25
N ARG A 102 -4.84 13.78 -0.82
CA ARG A 102 -3.68 13.57 -1.71
C ARG A 102 -2.36 13.70 -0.96
N LYS A 103 -2.23 14.71 -0.10
CA LYS A 103 -1.05 14.90 0.76
C LYS A 103 -0.86 13.70 1.70
N PHE A 104 -1.90 13.27 2.41
CA PHE A 104 -1.86 12.08 3.26
C PHE A 104 -1.33 10.86 2.49
N ILE A 105 -1.89 10.59 1.31
CA ILE A 105 -1.50 9.47 0.45
C ILE A 105 -0.02 9.57 0.06
N ARG A 106 0.44 10.75 -0.38
CA ARG A 106 1.83 11.00 -0.77
C ARG A 106 2.79 10.82 0.41
N ASP A 107 2.43 11.33 1.58
CA ASP A 107 3.29 11.29 2.77
C ASP A 107 3.45 9.84 3.26
N ARG A 108 2.36 9.07 3.34
CA ARG A 108 2.41 7.63 3.69
C ARG A 108 3.20 6.81 2.68
N ARG A 109 3.14 7.16 1.38
CA ARG A 109 3.99 6.53 0.35
C ARG A 109 5.47 6.78 0.57
N SER A 110 5.83 8.00 0.95
CA SER A 110 7.23 8.35 1.21
C SER A 110 7.80 7.63 2.43
N GLU A 111 6.96 7.34 3.43
CA GLU A 111 7.36 6.63 4.65
C GLU A 111 7.55 5.13 4.44
N PHE A 112 6.90 4.52 3.44
CA PHE A 112 6.95 3.07 3.24
C PHE A 112 8.37 2.52 3.13
N ARG A 113 9.28 3.23 2.45
CA ARG A 113 10.70 2.83 2.34
C ARG A 113 11.38 2.74 3.70
N ALA A 114 11.05 3.66 4.60
CA ALA A 114 11.60 3.67 5.95
C ALA A 114 11.10 2.50 6.79
N TRP A 115 10.04 1.79 6.38
CA TRP A 115 9.59 0.58 7.06
C TRP A 115 10.46 -0.63 6.73
N PHE A 116 11.22 -0.63 5.63
CA PHE A 116 11.99 -1.79 5.20
C PHE A 116 13.45 -1.45 4.91
N PRO A 117 14.22 -0.89 5.86
CA PRO A 117 15.66 -0.72 5.68
C PRO A 117 16.31 -2.07 5.34
N ASN A 118 16.97 -2.14 4.19
CA ASN A 118 17.58 -3.38 3.65
C ASN A 118 16.58 -4.56 3.56
N GLY A 119 15.30 -4.27 3.29
CA GLY A 119 14.26 -5.29 3.17
C GLY A 119 13.78 -5.91 4.48
N VAL A 120 14.28 -5.44 5.63
CA VAL A 120 13.87 -5.90 6.97
C VAL A 120 12.89 -4.91 7.57
N LEU A 121 11.76 -5.40 8.10
CA LEU A 121 10.76 -4.54 8.74
C LEU A 121 11.36 -3.81 9.96
N ASP A 122 11.42 -2.49 9.88
CA ASP A 122 11.62 -1.59 11.01
C ASP A 122 10.27 -1.37 11.71
N SER A 123 10.08 -2.12 12.78
CA SER A 123 8.86 -2.12 13.60
C SER A 123 8.59 -0.77 14.26
N GLN A 124 9.62 0.03 14.56
CA GLN A 124 9.46 1.36 15.14
C GLN A 124 9.05 2.38 14.09
N ALA A 125 9.68 2.35 12.91
CA ALA A 125 9.28 3.18 11.78
C ALA A 125 7.85 2.90 11.35
N PHE A 126 7.47 1.62 11.32
CA PHE A 126 6.10 1.18 11.05
C PHE A 126 5.11 1.68 12.10
N ALA A 127 5.37 1.46 13.40
CA ALA A 127 4.49 1.92 14.49
C ALA A 127 4.30 3.45 14.45
N ARG A 128 5.36 4.21 14.22
CA ARG A 128 5.30 5.66 14.03
C ARG A 128 4.37 6.03 12.87
N SER A 129 4.49 5.35 11.74
CA SER A 129 3.66 5.63 10.56
C SER A 129 2.19 5.29 10.77
N ALA A 130 1.89 4.18 11.44
CA ALA A 130 0.53 3.80 11.83
C ALA A 130 -0.10 4.86 12.75
N ARG A 131 0.67 5.36 13.72
CA ARG A 131 0.24 6.45 14.61
C ARG A 131 -0.05 7.73 13.84
N LEU A 132 0.89 8.17 13.01
CA LEU A 132 0.72 9.37 12.18
C LEU A 132 -0.51 9.26 11.28
N SER A 133 -0.74 8.06 10.71
CA SER A 133 -1.93 7.77 9.92
C SER A 133 -3.20 8.01 10.73
N GLY A 134 -3.31 7.42 11.93
CA GLY A 134 -4.48 7.56 12.78
C GLY A 134 -4.75 9.01 13.20
N LEU A 135 -3.69 9.75 13.58
CA LEU A 135 -3.81 11.16 13.96
C LEU A 135 -4.25 12.05 12.78
N GLU A 136 -3.64 11.89 11.62
CA GLU A 136 -3.98 12.69 10.44
C GLU A 136 -5.42 12.43 9.96
N ILE A 137 -5.89 11.17 10.05
CA ILE A 137 -7.27 10.82 9.68
C ILE A 137 -8.28 11.35 10.71
N ALA A 138 -7.93 11.34 11.99
CA ALA A 138 -8.78 11.93 13.03
C ALA A 138 -8.99 13.43 12.82
N ASP A 139 -7.97 14.14 12.33
CA ASP A 139 -7.99 15.57 12.05
C ASP A 139 -8.59 15.95 10.68
N MET A 140 -8.96 14.97 9.84
CA MET A 140 -9.69 15.21 8.60
C MET A 140 -11.15 15.58 8.86
N THR A 141 -11.74 16.38 7.96
CA THR A 141 -13.19 16.60 7.92
C THR A 141 -13.93 15.31 7.56
N GLU A 142 -15.24 15.27 7.80
CA GLU A 142 -16.08 14.13 7.40
C GLU A 142 -16.00 13.87 5.89
N PHE A 143 -16.05 14.92 5.08
CA PHE A 143 -15.91 14.84 3.63
C PHE A 143 -14.56 14.26 3.19
N GLU A 144 -13.46 14.71 3.79
CA GLU A 144 -12.12 14.19 3.48
C GLU A 144 -11.96 12.73 3.90
N ARG A 145 -12.47 12.34 5.08
CA ARG A 145 -12.47 10.94 5.52
C ARG A 145 -13.28 10.07 4.58
N ALA A 146 -14.46 10.51 4.16
CA ALA A 146 -15.29 9.78 3.22
C ALA A 146 -14.57 9.57 1.88
N ALA A 147 -13.90 10.61 1.35
CA ALA A 147 -13.09 10.49 0.15
C ALA A 147 -11.91 9.52 0.34
N LEU A 148 -11.22 9.58 1.49
CA LEU A 148 -10.13 8.67 1.81
C LEU A 148 -10.61 7.21 1.92
N PHE A 149 -11.76 6.96 2.56
CA PHE A 149 -12.31 5.60 2.69
C PHE A 149 -12.89 5.07 1.38
N ALA A 150 -13.42 5.92 0.51
CA ALA A 150 -13.79 5.51 -0.84
C ALA A 150 -12.55 5.08 -1.65
N TYR A 151 -11.42 5.78 -1.46
CA TYR A 151 -10.16 5.44 -2.09
C TYR A 151 -9.51 4.17 -1.48
N PHE A 152 -9.60 4.02 -0.15
CA PHE A 152 -9.12 2.90 0.64
C PHE A 152 -10.25 2.24 1.46
N PRO A 153 -11.04 1.35 0.85
CA PRO A 153 -12.27 0.82 1.47
C PRO A 153 -12.03 0.07 2.78
N HIS A 154 -10.87 -0.58 2.93
CA HIS A 154 -10.53 -1.34 4.13
C HIS A 154 -9.88 -0.48 5.22
N LEU A 155 -9.57 0.79 4.95
CA LEU A 155 -8.97 1.67 5.96
C LEU A 155 -9.93 1.94 7.11
N ARG A 156 -11.23 1.94 6.82
CA ARG A 156 -12.26 2.04 7.85
C ARG A 156 -12.22 0.84 8.80
N GLU A 157 -12.09 -0.38 8.27
CA GLU A 157 -11.98 -1.61 9.06
C GLU A 157 -10.80 -1.54 10.05
N LEU A 158 -9.67 -0.99 9.60
CA LEU A 158 -8.49 -0.77 10.46
C LEU A 158 -8.77 0.22 11.58
N ILE A 159 -9.32 1.40 11.27
CA ILE A 159 -9.52 2.46 12.28
C ILE A 159 -10.56 2.05 13.31
N GLU A 160 -11.56 1.29 12.90
CA GLU A 160 -12.62 0.80 13.79
C GLU A 160 -12.16 -0.39 14.64
N ASN A 161 -11.04 -1.05 14.27
CA ASN A 161 -10.50 -2.22 14.95
C ASN A 161 -10.12 -1.92 16.42
N PRO A 162 -10.56 -2.74 17.40
CA PRO A 162 -10.23 -2.55 18.80
C PRO A 162 -8.73 -2.53 19.11
N HIS A 163 -7.94 -3.40 18.47
CA HIS A 163 -6.49 -3.43 18.63
C HIS A 163 -5.84 -2.16 18.10
N PHE A 164 -6.30 -1.66 16.95
CA PHE A 164 -5.80 -0.39 16.43
C PHE A 164 -6.14 0.78 17.34
N LYS A 165 -7.36 0.83 17.89
CA LYS A 165 -7.75 1.84 18.89
C LYS A 165 -6.90 1.75 20.16
N ALA A 166 -6.68 0.55 20.67
CA ALA A 166 -5.84 0.31 21.83
C ALA A 166 -4.38 0.73 21.58
N PHE A 167 -3.83 0.39 20.41
CA PHE A 167 -2.52 0.85 19.96
C PHE A 167 -2.42 2.38 19.95
N MET A 168 -3.45 3.09 19.46
CA MET A 168 -3.45 4.55 19.42
C MET A 168 -3.43 5.22 20.79
N LEU A 169 -3.82 4.52 21.88
CA LEU A 169 -3.71 5.03 23.25
C LEU A 169 -2.28 4.98 23.79
N GLN A 170 -1.47 4.00 23.35
CA GLN A 170 -0.08 3.82 23.76
C GLN A 170 0.83 3.42 22.57
N PRO A 171 1.08 4.35 21.62
CA PRO A 171 1.66 4.04 20.32
C PRO A 171 3.20 4.05 20.30
N TYR A 172 3.85 3.98 21.47
CA TYR A 172 5.29 4.24 21.59
C TYR A 172 6.15 3.01 21.27
N GLU A 173 5.55 1.83 21.15
CA GLU A 173 6.27 0.58 20.90
C GLU A 173 5.48 -0.34 19.96
N PHE A 174 6.22 -1.24 19.31
CA PHE A 174 5.65 -2.37 18.59
C PHE A 174 5.09 -3.39 19.60
N ASN A 175 3.88 -3.10 20.08
CA ASN A 175 3.22 -3.81 21.17
C ASN A 175 2.35 -4.99 20.67
N ASN A 176 1.72 -5.70 21.60
CA ASN A 176 0.87 -6.85 21.29
C ASN A 176 -0.33 -6.49 20.41
N GLU A 177 -0.84 -5.27 20.52
CA GLU A 177 -1.95 -4.79 19.70
C GLU A 177 -1.54 -4.65 18.24
N LEU A 178 -0.35 -4.07 17.98
CA LEU A 178 0.19 -3.96 16.63
C LEU A 178 0.54 -5.33 16.05
N ARG A 179 1.04 -6.27 16.87
CA ARG A 179 1.26 -7.67 16.45
C ARG A 179 -0.05 -8.36 16.07
N ALA A 180 -1.13 -8.13 16.81
CA ALA A 180 -2.44 -8.71 16.52
C ALA A 180 -3.02 -8.21 15.19
N LEU A 181 -2.69 -6.98 14.76
CA LEU A 181 -3.08 -6.45 13.44
C LEU A 181 -2.31 -7.08 12.27
N MET A 182 -1.14 -7.67 12.55
CA MET A 182 -0.24 -8.26 11.57
C MET A 182 -0.28 -9.80 11.50
N ALA A 183 -0.96 -10.46 12.43
CA ALA A 183 -1.01 -11.92 12.60
C ALA A 183 -2.09 -12.60 11.74
#